data_AF-J3JT76-F1
#
_entry.id   AF-J3JT76-F1
#
_cell.length_a   1.000
_cell.length_b   1.000
_cell.length_c   1.000
_cell.angle_alpha   90.00
_cell.angle_beta   90.00
_cell.angle_gamma   90.00
#
_symmetry.space_group_name_H-M   'P 1'
#
loop_
_entity.id
_entity.type
_entity.pdbx_description
1 polymer ?
#
loop_
_entity_poly.entity_id
_entity_poly.type
_entity_poly.pdbx_seq_one_letter_code
_entity_poly.pdbx_strand_id
1 'polypeptide(L)'
;MYKKHDMAGTRSLTGTPSVYSHVTTRSSANLRSSRSLKSLKTPWYQKPLVQHAFFLDVQNASMIAAIFSLLLSLFTIVTACFDLYCYAMAAPGSTHYGYYLISYEFVYVGSRHVRNTLVMFAVFSMLLAMAVLVTSIMLIIALRKEYERKMLPWIYVFGVFTVFRFLAYLFFSIVNDTIFAYNYLMCLLGTIFFVCSAYGWVLVYSLYIELSDLTKLEDLAHLRMGTMQSLNASTVPSLAGSRPTTPHSTVSTMPV
;
A
#
# COMPACT_ATOMS: atom_id res chain seq x y z
N MET A 1 -4.08 78.40 50.65
CA MET A 1 -3.50 77.90 49.39
C MET A 1 -2.23 77.14 49.76
N TYR A 2 -2.27 75.79 49.90
CA TYR A 2 -1.82 74.78 48.91
C TYR A 2 -0.35 75.00 48.48
N LYS A 3 0.61 74.05 48.51
CA LYS A 3 0.58 72.57 48.55
C LYS A 3 2.01 72.05 48.83
N LYS A 4 2.10 70.87 49.45
CA LYS A 4 3.29 70.04 49.74
C LYS A 4 3.66 69.15 48.52
N HIS A 5 4.95 68.97 48.20
CA HIS A 5 5.55 67.85 47.43
C HIS A 5 7.08 67.97 47.61
N ASP A 6 7.81 67.03 48.23
CA ASP A 6 8.13 65.62 47.93
C ASP A 6 9.44 65.43 47.12
N MET A 7 10.13 64.36 47.53
CA MET A 7 11.53 63.97 47.35
C MET A 7 11.97 63.51 45.93
N ALA A 8 13.30 63.37 45.83
CA ALA A 8 14.03 62.25 45.19
C ALA A 8 14.47 62.39 43.72
N GLY A 9 15.67 61.86 43.45
CA GLY A 9 16.00 61.30 42.14
C GLY A 9 17.41 61.57 41.62
N THR A 10 18.41 60.94 42.22
CA THR A 10 19.76 60.79 41.66
C THR A 10 19.68 60.14 40.27
N ARG A 11 20.18 60.82 39.23
CA ARG A 11 20.18 60.37 37.83
C ARG A 11 21.05 59.11 37.67
N SER A 12 20.42 57.98 37.33
CA SER A 12 21.11 56.83 36.74
C SER A 12 21.38 57.10 35.26
N LEU A 13 22.60 56.77 34.81
CA LEU A 13 23.04 56.90 33.43
C LEU A 13 22.12 56.09 32.50
N THR A 14 21.44 56.80 31.60
CA THR A 14 20.71 56.19 30.49
C THR A 14 21.75 55.71 29.48
N GLY A 15 21.99 54.40 29.45
CA GLY A 15 22.79 53.76 28.41
C GLY A 15 22.23 54.10 27.03
N THR A 16 23.12 54.38 26.09
CA THR A 16 22.82 54.57 24.68
C THR A 16 22.08 53.33 24.14
N PRO A 17 20.90 53.46 23.53
CA PRO A 17 20.24 52.34 22.88
C PRO A 17 21.10 51.94 21.68
N SER A 18 21.59 50.70 21.69
CA SER A 18 22.29 50.13 20.56
C SER A 18 21.32 50.05 19.37
N VAL A 19 21.73 50.62 18.24
CA VAL A 19 20.96 50.70 16.97
C VAL A 19 20.86 49.33 16.26
N TYR A 20 21.34 48.26 16.90
CA TYR A 20 21.41 46.90 16.33
C TYR A 20 20.31 45.93 16.81
N SER A 21 19.19 46.43 17.33
CA SER A 21 18.04 45.58 17.73
C SER A 21 16.85 45.63 16.76
N HIS A 22 16.93 46.37 15.66
CA HIS A 22 15.82 46.54 14.70
C HIS A 22 15.87 45.65 13.46
N VAL A 23 16.59 44.52 13.49
CA VAL A 23 16.60 43.55 12.38
C VAL A 23 16.32 42.13 12.86
N THR A 24 15.22 41.91 13.58
CA THR A 24 14.66 40.55 13.78
C THR A 24 13.12 40.51 13.73
N THR A 25 12.44 41.51 13.15
CA THR A 25 10.96 41.56 13.21
C THR A 25 10.23 41.03 11.96
N ARG A 26 10.90 40.53 10.92
CA ARG A 26 10.16 40.09 9.71
C ARG A 26 10.74 38.86 9.01
N SER A 27 10.63 37.68 9.63
CA SER A 27 10.48 36.42 8.85
C SER A 27 9.83 35.25 9.61
N SER A 28 9.22 35.43 10.78
CA SER A 28 8.46 34.35 11.44
C SER A 28 7.02 34.21 10.91
N ALA A 29 6.58 35.11 10.02
CA ALA A 29 5.22 35.15 9.49
C ALA A 29 4.86 33.97 8.55
N ASN A 30 5.86 33.26 7.99
CA ASN A 30 5.63 32.10 7.12
C ASN A 30 5.71 30.75 7.85
N LEU A 31 6.06 30.73 9.15
CA LEU A 31 6.08 29.50 9.95
C LEU A 31 4.69 29.15 10.54
N ARG A 32 3.68 30.00 10.30
CA ARG A 32 2.26 29.68 10.58
C ARG A 32 1.58 28.89 9.46
N SER A 33 2.33 28.15 8.64
CA SER A 33 1.77 26.97 7.97
C SER A 33 1.67 25.82 8.96
N SER A 34 0.89 26.01 10.03
CA SER A 34 0.09 24.92 10.56
C SER A 34 -0.95 24.63 9.47
N ARG A 35 -0.50 24.02 8.36
CA ARG A 35 -1.41 23.33 7.45
C ARG A 35 -1.93 22.16 8.26
N SER A 36 -3.01 22.48 8.95
CA SER A 36 -4.01 21.62 9.54
C SER A 36 -3.79 20.15 9.18
N LEU A 37 -3.43 19.32 10.16
CA LEU A 37 -3.48 17.85 10.05
C LEU A 37 -4.88 17.35 9.62
N LYS A 38 -5.90 18.23 9.66
CA LYS A 38 -7.23 18.05 9.07
C LYS A 38 -7.20 17.85 7.55
N SER A 39 -6.10 18.21 6.86
CA SER A 39 -5.86 17.92 5.44
C SER A 39 -5.24 16.53 5.18
N LEU A 40 -4.76 15.85 6.21
CA LEU A 40 -4.43 14.42 6.18
C LEU A 40 -5.65 13.60 6.65
N LYS A 41 -6.85 14.01 6.24
CA LYS A 41 -8.03 13.17 6.40
C LYS A 41 -7.87 12.05 5.39
N THR A 42 -7.30 10.92 5.81
CA THR A 42 -7.12 9.74 4.97
C THR A 42 -8.48 9.36 4.40
N PRO A 43 -8.65 9.41 3.06
CA PRO A 43 -9.90 9.07 2.44
C PRO A 43 -10.24 7.61 2.78
N TRP A 44 -11.53 7.30 2.82
CA TRP A 44 -12.05 6.05 3.39
C TRP A 44 -11.47 4.77 2.77
N TYR A 45 -10.98 4.84 1.51
CA TYR A 45 -10.32 3.73 0.81
C TYR A 45 -8.83 3.53 1.17
N GLN A 46 -8.23 4.45 1.93
CA GLN A 46 -6.83 4.43 2.42
C GLN A 46 -6.74 4.11 3.91
N LYS A 47 -7.82 3.68 4.55
CA LYS A 47 -7.77 3.20 5.93
C LYS A 47 -7.53 1.69 5.93
N PRO A 48 -6.60 1.15 6.75
CA PRO A 48 -6.45 -0.30 6.88
C PRO A 48 -7.78 -0.89 7.37
N LEU A 49 -8.36 -1.81 6.60
CA LEU A 49 -9.67 -2.39 6.91
C LEU A 49 -9.61 -3.35 8.11
N VAL A 50 -8.43 -3.88 8.44
CA VAL A 50 -8.22 -4.81 9.55
C VAL A 50 -6.95 -4.41 10.31
N GLN A 51 -7.09 -3.66 11.40
CA GLN A 51 -5.97 -3.30 12.30
C GLN A 51 -5.72 -4.37 13.37
N HIS A 52 -6.71 -5.20 13.66
CA HIS A 52 -6.60 -6.31 14.61
C HIS A 52 -7.35 -7.52 14.03
N ALA A 53 -6.62 -8.40 13.35
CA ALA A 53 -7.18 -9.71 13.01
C ALA A 53 -7.28 -10.53 14.30
N PHE A 54 -8.46 -11.11 14.56
CA PHE A 54 -8.85 -11.76 15.82
C PHE A 54 -7.93 -12.90 16.30
N PHE A 55 -6.94 -13.35 15.50
CA PHE A 55 -6.10 -14.53 15.79
C PHE A 55 -4.61 -14.44 15.37
N LEU A 56 -4.20 -13.53 14.48
CA LEU A 56 -2.84 -13.51 13.89
C LEU A 56 -2.37 -12.09 13.61
N ASP A 57 -1.08 -11.83 13.83
CA ASP A 57 -0.42 -10.58 13.40
C ASP A 57 -0.58 -10.36 11.90
N VAL A 58 -0.82 -9.11 11.47
CA VAL A 58 -1.18 -8.76 10.06
C VAL A 58 -0.10 -9.22 9.10
N GLN A 59 1.17 -9.13 9.52
CA GLN A 59 2.31 -9.59 8.73
C GLN A 59 2.30 -11.11 8.52
N ASN A 60 2.10 -11.90 9.58
CA ASN A 60 2.02 -13.36 9.48
C ASN A 60 0.81 -13.80 8.66
N ALA A 61 -0.33 -13.14 8.83
CA ALA A 61 -1.54 -13.41 8.07
C ALA A 61 -1.34 -13.13 6.57
N SER A 62 -0.63 -12.06 6.21
CA SER A 62 -0.30 -11.74 4.82
C SER A 62 0.66 -12.76 4.18
N MET A 63 1.61 -13.30 4.94
CA MET A 63 2.50 -14.37 4.48
C MET A 63 1.75 -15.67 4.22
N ILE A 64 0.80 -16.02 5.10
CA ILE A 64 -0.10 -17.16 4.88
C ILE A 64 -0.96 -16.93 3.62
N ALA A 65 -1.49 -15.73 3.43
CA ALA A 65 -2.26 -15.38 2.23
C ALA A 65 -1.43 -15.49 0.94
N ALA A 66 -0.15 -15.08 0.98
CA ALA A 66 0.76 -15.21 -0.15
C ALA A 66 1.03 -16.69 -0.50
N ILE A 67 1.32 -17.52 0.50
CA ILE A 67 1.50 -18.97 0.31
C ILE A 67 0.21 -19.63 -0.19
N PHE A 68 -0.93 -19.24 0.37
CA PHE A 68 -2.25 -19.71 -0.09
C PHE A 68 -2.47 -19.37 -1.57
N SER A 69 -2.19 -18.13 -1.99
CA SER A 69 -2.35 -17.72 -3.40
C SER A 69 -1.43 -18.49 -4.35
N LEU A 70 -0.22 -18.83 -3.90
CA LEU A 70 0.71 -19.67 -4.65
C LEU A 70 0.15 -21.08 -4.82
N LEU A 71 -0.29 -21.73 -3.74
CA LEU A 71 -0.89 -23.06 -3.80
C LEU A 71 -2.20 -23.07 -4.61
N LEU A 72 -3.03 -22.05 -4.46
CA LEU A 72 -4.27 -21.87 -5.20
C LEU A 72 -4.01 -21.74 -6.70
N SER A 73 -2.94 -21.04 -7.11
CA SER A 73 -2.57 -20.91 -8.52
C SER A 73 -2.14 -22.25 -9.13
N LEU A 74 -1.36 -23.05 -8.40
CA LEU A 74 -0.96 -24.39 -8.84
C LEU A 74 -2.17 -25.32 -8.95
N PHE A 75 -3.03 -25.33 -7.93
CA PHE A 75 -4.28 -26.09 -7.94
C PHE A 75 -5.13 -25.69 -9.15
N THR A 76 -5.27 -24.38 -9.42
CA THR A 76 -6.03 -23.86 -10.55
C THR A 76 -5.49 -24.32 -11.90
N ILE A 77 -4.16 -24.33 -12.08
CA ILE A 77 -3.55 -24.78 -13.33
C ILE A 77 -3.87 -26.27 -13.54
N VAL A 78 -3.70 -27.10 -12.51
CA VAL A 78 -3.99 -28.54 -12.59
C VAL A 78 -5.47 -28.79 -12.90
N THR A 79 -6.38 -28.13 -12.18
CA THR A 79 -7.83 -28.29 -12.43
C THR A 79 -8.24 -27.75 -13.79
N ALA A 80 -7.66 -26.63 -14.25
CA ALA A 80 -7.98 -26.09 -15.58
C ALA A 80 -7.50 -27.01 -16.71
N CYS A 81 -6.33 -27.66 -16.56
CA CYS A 81 -5.89 -28.69 -17.50
C CYS A 81 -6.83 -29.88 -17.52
N PHE A 82 -7.28 -30.32 -16.34
CA PHE A 82 -8.26 -31.41 -16.22
C PHE A 82 -9.61 -31.04 -16.85
N ASP A 83 -10.10 -29.83 -16.60
CA ASP A 83 -11.36 -29.31 -17.17
C ASP A 83 -11.28 -29.24 -18.70
N LEU A 84 -10.16 -28.75 -19.25
CA LEU A 84 -9.92 -28.72 -20.69
C LEU A 84 -9.95 -30.11 -21.32
N TYR A 85 -9.33 -31.10 -20.66
CA TYR A 85 -9.38 -32.49 -21.09
C TYR A 85 -10.83 -33.01 -21.09
N CYS A 86 -11.58 -32.78 -20.01
CA CYS A 86 -12.97 -33.20 -19.89
C CYS A 86 -13.85 -32.55 -20.97
N TYR A 87 -13.67 -31.25 -21.26
CA TYR A 87 -14.42 -30.56 -22.31
C TYR A 87 -14.03 -31.00 -23.72
N ALA A 88 -12.77 -31.42 -23.95
CA ALA A 88 -12.32 -31.97 -25.22
C ALA A 88 -12.94 -33.37 -25.46
N MET A 89 -12.99 -34.20 -24.43
CA MET A 89 -13.61 -35.54 -24.49
C MET A 89 -15.13 -35.46 -24.66
N ALA A 90 -15.76 -34.40 -24.14
CA ALA A 90 -17.18 -34.06 -24.28
C ALA A 90 -17.55 -33.48 -25.67
N ALA A 91 -16.76 -33.74 -26.71
CA ALA A 91 -17.11 -33.33 -28.07
C ALA A 91 -18.28 -34.18 -28.63
N PRO A 92 -19.25 -33.56 -29.33
CA PRO A 92 -20.38 -34.28 -29.90
C PRO A 92 -19.89 -35.29 -30.94
N GLY A 93 -20.27 -36.56 -30.77
CA GLY A 93 -19.82 -37.68 -31.59
C GLY A 93 -18.81 -38.64 -30.92
N SER A 94 -18.42 -38.39 -29.67
CA SER A 94 -17.57 -39.28 -28.87
C SER A 94 -18.41 -40.33 -28.13
N THR A 95 -18.02 -41.61 -28.18
CA THR A 95 -18.63 -42.69 -27.38
C THR A 95 -18.08 -42.65 -25.96
N HIS A 96 -18.91 -42.26 -24.99
CA HIS A 96 -18.52 -42.12 -23.59
C HIS A 96 -18.64 -43.45 -22.83
N TYR A 97 -17.53 -43.96 -22.29
CA TYR A 97 -17.58 -44.99 -21.24
C TYR A 97 -17.72 -44.28 -19.89
N GLY A 98 -18.93 -44.34 -19.32
CA GLY A 98 -19.25 -43.73 -18.03
C GLY A 98 -18.56 -44.48 -16.89
N TYR A 99 -17.51 -43.89 -16.32
CA TYR A 99 -17.06 -44.24 -14.98
C TYR A 99 -17.82 -43.37 -13.99
N TYR A 100 -18.73 -43.96 -13.20
CA TYR A 100 -19.57 -43.32 -12.18
C TYR A 100 -18.83 -42.45 -11.13
N LEU A 101 -17.49 -42.47 -11.11
CA LEU A 101 -16.64 -41.68 -10.21
C LEU A 101 -16.16 -40.35 -10.83
N ILE A 102 -16.00 -40.30 -12.15
CA ILE A 102 -15.64 -39.11 -12.94
C ILE A 102 -16.55 -39.14 -14.17
N SER A 103 -17.83 -38.84 -13.96
CA SER A 103 -18.77 -38.78 -15.07
C SER A 103 -18.43 -37.58 -15.95
N TYR A 104 -18.00 -37.85 -17.18
CA TYR A 104 -17.82 -36.85 -18.26
C TYR A 104 -19.16 -36.25 -18.74
N GLU A 105 -20.24 -36.58 -18.05
CA GLU A 105 -21.61 -36.25 -18.39
C GLU A 105 -21.98 -34.92 -17.73
N PHE A 106 -21.39 -33.84 -18.25
CA PHE A 106 -21.96 -32.52 -18.00
C PHE A 106 -23.30 -32.45 -18.74
N VAL A 107 -24.39 -32.29 -18.00
CA VAL A 107 -25.78 -32.32 -18.51
C VAL A 107 -26.01 -31.31 -19.66
N TYR A 108 -25.23 -30.24 -19.74
CA TYR A 108 -25.31 -29.22 -20.80
C TYR A 108 -24.23 -29.30 -21.89
N VAL A 109 -23.50 -30.42 -22.01
CA VAL A 109 -22.59 -30.67 -23.14
C VAL A 109 -23.31 -30.77 -24.50
N GLY A 110 -24.63 -30.95 -24.49
CA GLY A 110 -25.45 -30.92 -25.71
C GLY A 110 -25.40 -29.59 -26.48
N SER A 111 -25.12 -28.46 -25.79
CA SER A 111 -25.03 -27.15 -26.44
C SER A 111 -23.58 -26.74 -26.70
N ARG A 112 -23.23 -26.57 -27.99
CA ARG A 112 -21.91 -26.09 -28.45
C ARG A 112 -21.50 -24.77 -27.80
N HIS A 113 -22.46 -23.91 -27.50
CA HIS A 113 -22.21 -22.57 -26.97
C HIS A 113 -21.76 -22.64 -25.51
N VAL A 114 -22.42 -23.47 -24.71
CA VAL A 114 -22.11 -23.67 -23.29
C VAL A 114 -20.71 -24.29 -23.14
N ARG A 115 -20.39 -25.33 -23.93
CA ARG A 115 -19.07 -25.95 -23.92
C ARG A 115 -17.96 -24.98 -24.30
N ASN A 116 -18.14 -24.19 -25.37
CA ASN A 116 -17.13 -23.22 -25.80
C ASN A 116 -16.89 -22.14 -24.72
N THR A 117 -17.93 -21.72 -24.01
CA THR A 117 -17.81 -20.78 -22.89
C THR A 117 -17.07 -21.41 -21.70
N LEU A 118 -17.35 -22.68 -21.37
CA LEU A 118 -16.61 -23.41 -20.32
C LEU A 118 -15.13 -23.58 -20.66
N VAL A 119 -14.81 -23.91 -21.92
CA VAL A 119 -13.43 -23.98 -22.42
C VAL A 119 -12.75 -22.61 -22.31
N MET A 120 -13.43 -21.53 -22.69
CA MET A 120 -12.93 -20.17 -22.54
C MET A 120 -12.60 -19.86 -21.07
N PHE A 121 -13.52 -20.14 -20.14
CA PHE A 121 -13.28 -19.93 -18.71
C PHE A 121 -12.10 -20.75 -18.18
N ALA A 122 -11.91 -21.99 -18.64
CA ALA A 122 -10.78 -22.82 -18.24
C ALA A 122 -9.43 -22.26 -18.76
N VAL A 123 -9.35 -21.88 -20.05
CA VAL A 123 -8.12 -21.30 -20.63
C VAL A 123 -7.75 -19.99 -19.94
N PHE A 124 -8.70 -19.07 -19.77
CA PHE A 124 -8.43 -17.79 -19.12
C PHE A 124 -8.09 -17.96 -17.63
N SER A 125 -8.73 -18.91 -16.93
CA SER A 125 -8.37 -19.23 -15.54
C SER A 125 -6.94 -19.75 -15.44
N MET A 126 -6.50 -20.58 -16.39
CA MET A 126 -5.12 -21.07 -16.46
C MET A 126 -4.12 -19.94 -16.71
N LEU A 127 -4.39 -19.05 -17.67
CA LEU A 127 -3.53 -17.90 -17.99
C LEU A 127 -3.40 -16.95 -16.79
N LEU A 128 -4.52 -16.58 -16.16
CA LEU A 128 -4.50 -15.72 -14.98
C LEU A 128 -3.84 -16.40 -13.78
N ALA A 129 -4.02 -17.72 -13.61
CA ALA A 129 -3.34 -18.46 -12.55
C ALA A 129 -1.81 -18.46 -12.73
N MET A 130 -1.29 -18.54 -13.96
CA MET A 130 0.14 -18.37 -14.20
C MET A 130 0.63 -16.98 -13.81
N ALA A 131 -0.15 -15.93 -14.11
CA ALA A 131 0.19 -14.56 -13.67
C ALA A 131 0.16 -14.42 -12.14
N VAL A 132 -0.84 -15.03 -11.47
CA VAL A 132 -0.93 -15.09 -10.00
C VAL A 132 0.26 -15.85 -9.42
N LEU A 133 0.69 -16.95 -10.03
CA LEU A 133 1.85 -17.72 -9.56
C LEU A 133 3.11 -16.84 -9.51
N VAL A 134 3.43 -16.15 -10.60
CA VAL A 134 4.60 -15.27 -10.68
C VAL A 134 4.51 -14.14 -9.66
N THR A 135 3.36 -13.45 -9.63
CA THR A 135 3.16 -12.33 -8.70
C THR A 135 3.14 -12.78 -7.23
N SER A 136 2.74 -14.02 -6.93
CA SER A 136 2.75 -14.57 -5.56
C SER A 136 4.17 -14.81 -5.06
N ILE A 137 5.07 -15.28 -5.93
CA ILE A 137 6.50 -15.37 -5.62
C ILE A 137 7.08 -13.97 -5.36
N MET A 138 6.73 -12.99 -6.19
CA MET A 138 7.13 -11.59 -5.98
C MET A 138 6.61 -11.05 -4.63
N LEU A 139 5.37 -11.37 -4.26
CA LEU A 139 4.78 -10.96 -2.99
C LEU A 139 5.53 -11.56 -1.80
N ILE A 140 5.87 -12.85 -1.82
CA ILE A 140 6.63 -13.49 -0.72
C ILE A 140 8.00 -12.80 -0.54
N ILE A 141 8.68 -12.46 -1.64
CA ILE A 141 9.96 -11.74 -1.58
C ILE A 141 9.77 -10.31 -1.06
N ALA A 142 8.68 -9.64 -1.49
CA ALA A 142 8.35 -8.29 -1.06
C ALA A 142 8.05 -8.24 0.45
N LEU A 143 7.26 -9.18 0.96
CA LEU A 143 6.92 -9.30 2.39
C LEU A 143 8.15 -9.57 3.25
N ARG A 144 9.09 -10.41 2.80
CA ARG A 144 10.35 -10.67 3.54
C ARG A 144 11.29 -9.46 3.64
N LYS A 145 11.20 -8.52 2.68
CA LYS A 145 12.06 -7.34 2.61
C LYS A 145 11.30 -6.04 2.88
N GLU A 146 10.03 -6.14 3.27
CA GLU A 146 9.11 -5.03 3.56
C GLU A 146 9.02 -3.99 2.42
N TYR A 147 9.17 -4.42 1.16
CA TYR A 147 9.11 -3.52 0.00
C TYR A 147 7.68 -3.26 -0.47
N GLU A 148 7.08 -2.17 0.00
CA GLU A 148 5.71 -1.74 -0.35
C GLU A 148 5.41 -1.75 -1.86
N ARG A 149 6.29 -1.16 -2.68
CA ARG A 149 6.09 -0.99 -4.13
C ARG A 149 5.98 -2.32 -4.87
N LYS A 150 6.62 -3.38 -4.37
CA LYS A 150 6.63 -4.71 -5.00
C LYS A 150 5.38 -5.54 -4.68
N MET A 151 4.53 -5.08 -3.76
CA MET A 151 3.26 -5.74 -3.43
C MET A 151 2.13 -5.41 -4.42
N LEU A 152 2.21 -4.24 -5.08
CA LEU A 152 1.18 -3.74 -6.01
C LEU A 152 0.82 -4.72 -7.15
N PRO A 153 1.79 -5.34 -7.87
CA PRO A 153 1.46 -6.25 -8.96
C PRO A 153 0.56 -7.40 -8.53
N TRP A 154 0.81 -7.96 -7.34
CA TRP A 154 -0.01 -9.03 -6.79
C TRP A 154 -1.42 -8.55 -6.47
N ILE A 155 -1.58 -7.38 -5.85
CA ILE A 155 -2.91 -6.85 -5.47
C ILE A 155 -3.82 -6.71 -6.69
N TYR A 156 -3.30 -6.16 -7.80
CA TYR A 156 -4.09 -5.99 -9.02
C TYR A 156 -4.37 -7.32 -9.71
N VAL A 157 -3.35 -8.16 -9.90
CA VAL A 157 -3.50 -9.44 -10.61
C VAL A 157 -4.39 -10.41 -9.83
N PHE A 158 -4.18 -10.52 -8.51
CA PHE A 158 -4.99 -11.39 -7.66
C PHE A 158 -6.43 -10.90 -7.52
N GLY A 159 -6.64 -9.58 -7.48
CA GLY A 159 -7.98 -8.99 -7.48
C GLY A 159 -8.77 -9.32 -8.75
N VAL A 160 -8.18 -9.07 -9.93
CA VAL A 160 -8.81 -9.40 -11.23
C VAL A 160 -9.05 -10.91 -11.36
N PHE A 161 -8.07 -11.72 -10.95
CA PHE A 161 -8.20 -13.18 -10.93
C PHE A 161 -9.38 -13.63 -10.05
N THR A 162 -9.52 -13.07 -8.85
CA THR A 162 -10.59 -13.45 -7.91
C THR A 162 -11.97 -13.12 -8.48
N VAL A 163 -12.14 -11.94 -9.10
CA VAL A 163 -13.40 -11.54 -9.74
C VAL A 163 -13.72 -12.43 -10.95
N PHE A 164 -12.75 -12.68 -11.82
CA PHE A 164 -12.94 -13.56 -12.97
C PHE A 164 -13.31 -14.97 -12.54
N ARG A 165 -12.62 -15.49 -11.52
CA ARG A 165 -12.86 -16.83 -10.97
C ARG A 165 -14.24 -16.94 -10.32
N PHE A 166 -14.72 -15.88 -9.67
CA PHE A 166 -16.09 -15.82 -9.16
C PHE A 166 -17.13 -15.95 -10.27
N LEU A 167 -16.95 -15.24 -11.39
CA LEU A 167 -17.83 -15.34 -12.55
C LEU A 167 -17.80 -16.75 -13.17
N ALA A 168 -16.61 -17.32 -13.34
CA ALA A 168 -16.45 -18.69 -13.83
C ALA A 168 -17.11 -19.72 -12.90
N TYR A 169 -16.94 -19.56 -11.59
CA TYR A 169 -17.58 -20.39 -10.57
C TYR A 169 -19.11 -20.32 -10.63
N LEU A 170 -19.69 -19.12 -10.74
CA LEU A 170 -21.14 -18.96 -10.89
C LEU A 170 -21.66 -19.67 -12.14
N PHE A 171 -20.99 -19.49 -13.27
CA PHE A 171 -21.39 -20.14 -14.52
C PHE A 171 -21.29 -21.66 -14.42
N PHE A 172 -20.18 -22.18 -13.87
CA PHE A 172 -19.98 -23.61 -13.64
C PHE A 172 -21.07 -24.20 -12.72
N SER A 173 -21.43 -23.51 -11.64
CA SER A 173 -22.45 -23.96 -10.69
C SER A 173 -23.87 -23.97 -11.27
N ILE A 174 -24.15 -23.15 -12.28
CA ILE A 174 -25.46 -23.11 -12.95
C ILE A 174 -25.56 -24.19 -14.03
N VAL A 175 -24.48 -24.37 -14.78
CA VAL A 175 -24.44 -25.24 -15.96
C VAL A 175 -24.25 -26.71 -15.59
N ASN A 176 -23.58 -27.00 -14.47
CA ASN A 176 -23.29 -28.37 -14.08
C ASN A 176 -24.31 -28.90 -13.09
N ASP A 177 -24.70 -30.15 -13.32
CA ASP A 177 -25.60 -30.84 -12.41
C ASP A 177 -24.84 -31.24 -11.14
N THR A 178 -25.36 -30.80 -10.00
CA THR A 178 -24.83 -31.09 -8.67
C THR A 178 -25.19 -32.49 -8.18
N ILE A 179 -25.94 -33.29 -8.96
CA ILE A 179 -26.25 -34.68 -8.62
C ILE A 179 -25.00 -35.58 -8.60
N PHE A 180 -23.98 -35.25 -9.41
CA PHE A 180 -22.71 -35.95 -9.40
C PHE A 180 -21.81 -35.43 -8.27
N ALA A 181 -21.32 -36.35 -7.44
CA ALA A 181 -20.51 -36.04 -6.25
C ALA A 181 -19.26 -35.21 -6.57
N TYR A 182 -18.64 -35.42 -7.73
CA TYR A 182 -17.49 -34.64 -8.19
C TYR A 182 -17.82 -33.15 -8.38
N ASN A 183 -18.89 -32.84 -9.14
CA ASN A 183 -19.31 -31.45 -9.38
C ASN A 183 -19.71 -30.77 -8.07
N TYR A 184 -20.43 -31.50 -7.21
CA TYR A 184 -20.80 -31.01 -5.88
C TYR A 184 -19.57 -30.65 -5.03
N LEU A 185 -18.57 -31.54 -4.97
CA LEU A 185 -17.33 -31.32 -4.20
C LEU A 185 -16.49 -30.18 -4.76
N MET A 186 -16.41 -30.04 -6.09
CA MET A 186 -15.72 -28.92 -6.74
C MET A 186 -16.42 -27.59 -6.48
N CYS A 187 -17.75 -27.55 -6.45
CA CYS A 187 -18.49 -26.34 -6.08
C CYS A 187 -18.27 -25.95 -4.60
N LEU A 188 -18.25 -26.93 -3.69
CA LEU A 188 -17.99 -26.69 -2.27
C LEU A 188 -16.58 -26.13 -2.05
N LEU A 189 -15.56 -26.79 -2.62
CA LEU A 189 -14.18 -26.30 -2.59
C LEU A 189 -14.04 -24.92 -3.23
N GLY A 190 -14.72 -24.69 -4.36
CA GLY A 190 -14.77 -23.39 -5.03
C GLY A 190 -15.28 -22.27 -4.12
N THR A 191 -16.33 -22.55 -3.34
CA THR A 191 -16.88 -21.59 -2.36
C THR A 191 -15.86 -21.26 -1.28
N ILE A 192 -15.22 -22.27 -0.68
CA ILE A 192 -14.20 -22.07 0.36
C ILE A 192 -13.04 -21.25 -0.19
N PHE A 193 -12.52 -21.62 -1.38
CA PHE A 193 -11.42 -20.89 -2.00
C PHE A 193 -11.78 -19.45 -2.34
N PHE A 194 -13.01 -19.16 -2.75
CA PHE A 194 -13.45 -17.79 -3.01
C PHE A 194 -13.44 -16.95 -1.72
N VAL A 195 -14.01 -17.47 -0.62
CA VAL A 195 -14.03 -16.77 0.68
C VAL A 195 -12.60 -16.53 1.18
N CYS A 196 -11.73 -17.54 1.12
CA CYS A 196 -10.32 -17.40 1.50
C CYS A 196 -9.58 -16.41 0.59
N SER A 197 -9.89 -16.36 -0.70
CA SER A 197 -9.27 -15.41 -1.65
C SER A 197 -9.70 -13.97 -1.38
N ALA A 198 -10.99 -13.74 -1.16
CA ALA A 198 -11.50 -12.41 -0.80
C ALA A 198 -10.88 -11.93 0.53
N TYR A 199 -10.83 -12.80 1.54
CA TYR A 199 -10.21 -12.49 2.82
C TYR A 199 -8.71 -12.22 2.69
N GLY A 200 -7.97 -13.09 1.98
CA GLY A 200 -6.53 -12.93 1.74
C GLY A 200 -6.20 -11.66 0.97
N TRP A 201 -7.02 -11.28 -0.01
CA TRP A 201 -6.86 -10.02 -0.75
C TRP A 201 -7.02 -8.81 0.18
N VAL A 202 -8.04 -8.80 1.04
CA VAL A 202 -8.27 -7.72 2.02
C VAL A 202 -7.11 -7.61 3.01
N LEU A 203 -6.56 -8.73 3.49
CA LEU A 203 -5.42 -8.73 4.40
C LEU A 203 -4.18 -8.10 3.78
N VAL A 204 -3.78 -8.53 2.58
CA VAL A 204 -2.60 -8.01 1.90
C VAL A 204 -2.80 -6.55 1.51
N TYR A 205 -4.01 -6.16 1.12
CA TYR A 205 -4.35 -4.75 0.84
C TYR A 205 -4.26 -3.88 2.10
N SER A 206 -4.74 -4.39 3.25
CA SER A 206 -4.65 -3.69 4.54
C SER A 206 -3.18 -3.47 4.94
N LEU A 207 -2.35 -4.50 4.82
CA LEU A 207 -0.91 -4.40 5.08
C LEU A 207 -0.20 -3.42 4.13
N TYR A 208 -0.57 -3.44 2.85
CA TYR A 208 -0.01 -2.51 1.87
C TYR A 208 -0.27 -1.04 2.24
N ILE A 209 -1.48 -0.74 2.70
CA ILE A 209 -1.83 0.61 3.19
C ILE A 209 -0.99 0.98 4.41
N GLU A 210 -0.85 0.07 5.36
CA GLU A 210 -0.09 0.29 6.61
C GLU A 210 1.38 0.61 6.34
N LEU A 211 2.04 -0.19 5.50
CA LEU A 211 3.41 0.06 5.06
C LEU A 211 3.52 1.39 4.30
N SER A 212 2.55 1.71 3.44
CA SER A 212 2.55 2.95 2.67
C SER A 212 2.39 4.20 3.53
N ASP A 213 1.66 4.09 4.65
CA ASP A 213 1.52 5.21 5.59
C ASP A 213 2.81 5.39 6.41
N LEU A 214 3.43 4.28 6.82
CA LEU A 214 4.71 4.28 7.53
C LEU A 214 5.82 4.91 6.69
N THR A 215 5.98 4.51 5.43
CA THR A 215 6.98 5.09 4.52
C THR A 215 6.76 6.59 4.30
N LYS A 216 5.50 7.06 4.19
CA LYS A 216 5.21 8.50 4.09
C LYS A 216 5.54 9.26 5.36
N LEU A 217 5.30 8.68 6.52
CA LEU A 217 5.64 9.28 7.81
C LEU A 217 7.17 9.37 7.98
N GLU A 218 7.89 8.34 7.56
CA GLU A 218 9.36 8.33 7.53
C GLU A 218 9.91 9.42 6.60
N ASP A 219 9.42 9.51 5.36
CA ASP A 219 9.80 10.55 4.41
C ASP A 219 9.51 11.95 4.95
N LEU A 220 8.36 12.15 5.59
CA LEU A 220 7.98 13.42 6.19
C LEU A 220 8.90 13.76 7.38
N ALA A 221 9.26 12.79 8.20
CA ALA A 221 10.20 12.96 9.31
C ALA A 221 11.61 13.32 8.80
N HIS A 222 12.10 12.62 7.76
CA HIS A 222 13.37 12.96 7.12
C HIS A 222 13.38 14.37 6.54
N LEU A 223 12.30 14.77 5.85
CA LEU A 223 12.17 16.13 5.33
C LEU A 223 12.13 17.17 6.47
N ARG A 224 11.44 16.88 7.57
CA ARG A 224 11.38 17.78 8.74
C ARG A 224 12.73 17.88 9.43
N MET A 225 13.43 16.77 9.64
CA MET A 225 14.77 16.74 10.22
C MET A 225 15.78 17.48 9.33
N GLY A 226 15.74 17.26 8.01
CA GLY A 226 16.57 17.99 7.05
C GLY A 226 16.27 19.48 7.03
N THR A 227 14.99 19.86 7.10
CA THR A 227 14.57 21.28 7.20
C THR A 227 15.03 21.91 8.52
N MET A 228 14.95 21.19 9.64
CA MET A 228 15.43 21.69 10.94
C MET A 228 16.95 21.80 10.98
N GLN A 229 17.68 20.89 10.33
CA GLN A 229 19.13 20.99 10.14
C GLN A 229 19.50 22.18 9.25
N SER A 230 18.80 22.41 8.14
CA SER A 230 19.05 23.59 7.28
C SER A 230 18.69 24.89 7.98
N LEU A 231 17.61 24.91 8.76
CA LEU A 231 17.21 26.06 9.56
C LEU A 231 18.27 26.35 10.63
N ASN A 232 18.73 25.32 11.35
CA ASN A 232 19.82 25.45 12.33
C ASN A 232 21.10 25.96 11.67
N ALA A 233 21.49 25.44 10.51
CA ALA A 233 22.65 25.93 9.75
C ALA A 233 22.49 27.40 9.29
N SER A 234 21.27 27.87 9.05
CA SER A 234 20.99 29.27 8.70
C SER A 234 20.79 30.21 9.90
N THR A 235 20.52 29.69 11.09
CA THR A 235 20.37 30.49 12.33
C THR A 235 21.58 30.44 13.25
N VAL A 236 22.46 29.45 13.07
CA VAL A 236 23.79 29.44 13.70
C VAL A 236 24.68 30.37 12.86
N PRO A 237 25.16 31.49 13.41
CA PRO A 237 26.13 32.31 12.71
C PRO A 237 27.33 31.41 12.42
N SER A 238 27.70 31.28 11.15
CA SER A 238 28.87 30.53 10.72
C SER A 238 30.05 30.89 11.61
N LEU A 239 30.55 29.92 12.37
CA LEU A 239 31.76 30.05 13.20
C LEU A 239 33.03 30.25 12.34
N ALA A 240 32.88 30.31 11.02
CA ALA A 240 33.87 30.83 10.09
C ALA A 240 33.71 32.35 10.01
N GLY A 241 34.42 33.03 10.92
CA GLY A 241 34.33 34.45 11.20
C GLY A 241 34.33 35.36 9.97
N SER A 242 33.26 36.14 9.86
CA SER A 242 33.28 37.41 9.15
C SER A 242 34.21 38.35 9.91
N ARG A 243 35.49 38.38 9.51
CA ARG A 243 36.42 39.46 9.88
C ARG A 243 35.75 40.79 9.55
N PRO A 244 35.57 41.70 10.52
CA PRO A 244 35.15 43.06 10.22
C PRO A 244 36.28 43.73 9.43
N THR A 245 36.08 43.99 8.14
CA THR A 245 36.94 44.93 7.41
C THR A 245 36.47 46.34 7.75
N THR A 246 36.95 46.91 8.86
CA THR A 246 36.90 48.35 9.08
C THR A 246 38.09 49.00 8.37
N PRO A 247 37.87 49.84 7.34
CA PRO A 247 38.95 50.62 6.76
C PRO A 247 39.16 51.90 7.59
N HIS A 248 40.44 52.23 7.79
CA HIS A 248 40.98 53.50 8.30
C HIS A 248 41.08 53.69 9.82
N SER A 249 42.18 53.18 10.38
CA SER A 249 42.96 53.86 11.40
C SER A 249 44.16 54.53 10.74
N THR A 250 44.04 55.80 10.36
CA THR A 250 45.19 56.65 10.01
C THR A 250 45.81 57.19 11.30
N VAL A 251 46.98 56.67 11.71
CA VAL A 251 47.86 57.37 12.66
C VAL A 251 49.34 57.18 12.29
N SER A 252 49.94 58.34 11.99
CA SER A 252 51.33 58.77 12.21
C SER A 252 52.46 58.25 11.31
N THR A 253 52.78 59.05 10.29
CA THR A 253 54.14 59.16 9.73
C THR A 253 55.01 59.99 10.68
N MET A 254 56.14 59.41 11.11
CA MET A 254 57.22 60.13 11.81
C MET A 254 57.85 61.22 10.93
N PRO A 255 58.42 62.29 11.51
CA PRO A 255 59.04 63.36 10.74
C PRO A 255 60.48 63.00 10.33
N VAL A 256 60.88 63.48 9.15
CA VAL A 256 62.27 63.80 8.77
C VAL A 256 62.25 65.24 8.28
#